data_AF-A0A957REM1-F1
#
_entry.id   AF-A0A957REM1-F1
#
_cell.length_a   1.000
_cell.length_b   1.000
_cell.length_c   1.000
_cell.angle_alpha   90.00
_cell.angle_beta   90.00
_cell.angle_gamma   90.00
#
_symmetry.space_group_name_H-M   'P 1'
#
loop_
_entity.id
_entity.type
_entity.pdbx_description
1 polymer ?
#
loop_
_entity_poly.entity_id
_entity_poly.type
_entity_poly.pdbx_seq_one_letter_code
_entity_poly.pdbx_strand_id
1 'polypeptide(L)'
;MLREAREETGWLCEPIALAGVFDSRRCGSIARHHMYQFVFLCRPIRRLENVSHAHETLDMAWFSEENLPDAIAPGHTVRIPVAFAKWRALPNAYFDL
;
A
#
# COMPACT_ATOMS: atom_id res chain seq x y z
N MET A 1 -1.74 -7.21 -6.03
CA MET A 1 -2.00 -6.73 -4.66
C MET A 1 -2.37 -7.87 -3.71
N LEU A 2 -3.53 -8.55 -3.80
CA LEU A 2 -3.86 -9.60 -2.81
C LEU A 2 -2.85 -10.75 -2.75
N ARG A 3 -2.31 -11.14 -3.91
CA ARG A 3 -1.21 -12.11 -3.99
C ARG A 3 0.04 -11.59 -3.28
N GLU A 4 0.54 -10.40 -3.67
CA GLU A 4 1.69 -9.72 -3.04
C GLU A 4 1.55 -9.62 -1.52
N ALA A 5 0.40 -9.15 -1.02
CA ALA A 5 0.14 -9.02 0.42
C ALA A 5 0.28 -10.37 1.14
N ARG A 6 -0.26 -11.46 0.56
CA ARG A 6 -0.10 -12.80 1.13
C ARG A 6 1.36 -13.28 1.06
N GLU A 7 2.04 -13.02 -0.05
CA GLU A 7 3.41 -13.48 -0.31
C GLU A 7 4.47 -12.75 0.49
N GLU A 8 4.26 -11.49 0.85
CA GLU A 8 5.19 -10.67 1.63
C GLU A 8 4.87 -10.72 3.13
N THR A 9 3.59 -10.73 3.51
CA THR A 9 3.17 -10.53 4.91
C THR A 9 2.51 -11.75 5.56
N GLY A 10 2.03 -12.70 4.75
CA GLY A 10 1.19 -13.81 5.17
C GLY A 10 -0.28 -13.46 5.42
N TRP A 11 -0.69 -12.20 5.29
CA TRP A 11 -2.08 -11.82 5.46
C TRP A 11 -2.93 -12.18 4.26
N LEU A 12 -4.02 -12.90 4.51
CA LEU A 12 -5.16 -12.95 3.60
C LEU A 12 -6.01 -11.72 3.84
N CYS A 13 -6.29 -10.99 2.76
CA CYS A 13 -7.02 -9.74 2.78
C CYS A 13 -8.25 -9.80 1.88
N GLU A 14 -9.27 -9.03 2.24
CA GLU A 14 -10.41 -8.71 1.39
C GLU A 14 -10.22 -7.30 0.80
N PRO A 15 -10.32 -7.11 -0.53
CA PRO A 15 -10.25 -5.79 -1.14
C PRO A 15 -11.55 -5.03 -0.87
N ILE A 16 -11.45 -3.84 -0.26
CA ILE A 16 -12.61 -3.01 0.09
C ILE A 16 -12.86 -1.94 -0.97
N ALA A 17 -11.81 -1.24 -1.40
CA ALA A 17 -11.92 -0.17 -2.37
C ALA A 17 -10.58 0.13 -3.05
N LEU A 18 -10.63 0.75 -4.22
CA LEU A 18 -9.49 1.45 -4.79
C LEU A 18 -9.34 2.81 -4.07
N ALA A 19 -8.18 3.05 -3.46
CA ALA A 19 -7.87 4.31 -2.81
C ALA A 19 -7.34 5.34 -3.81
N GLY A 20 -6.48 4.91 -4.73
CA GLY A 20 -6.04 5.78 -5.83
C GLY A 20 -5.14 5.10 -6.85
N VAL A 21 -4.96 5.80 -7.97
CA VAL A 21 -4.01 5.47 -9.03
C VAL A 21 -3.05 6.64 -9.18
N PHE A 22 -1.75 6.34 -9.13
CA PHE A 22 -0.69 7.33 -9.10
C PHE A 22 0.29 7.11 -10.25
N ASP A 23 0.51 8.13 -11.08
CA ASP A 23 1.60 8.20 -12.02
C ASP A 23 2.94 8.35 -11.27
N SER A 24 3.85 7.40 -11.50
CA SER A 24 5.19 7.41 -10.89
C SER A 24 5.99 8.68 -11.13
N ARG A 25 5.67 9.45 -12.19
CA ARG A 25 6.29 10.74 -12.52
C ARG A 25 5.73 11.92 -11.72
N ARG A 26 4.57 11.74 -11.06
CA ARG A 26 3.85 12.82 -10.35
C ARG A 26 3.80 12.60 -8.83
N CYS A 27 3.93 11.36 -8.38
CA CYS A 27 3.83 11.02 -6.95
C CYS A 27 5.17 11.02 -6.20
N GLY A 28 6.28 11.44 -6.83
CA GLY A 28 7.61 11.45 -6.18
C GLY A 28 8.26 10.06 -6.09
N SER A 29 7.81 9.10 -6.90
CA SER A 29 8.49 7.81 -7.03
C SER A 29 9.82 7.96 -7.78
N ILE A 30 10.81 7.15 -7.41
CA ILE A 30 12.10 7.07 -8.10
C ILE A 30 12.15 5.93 -9.13
N ALA A 31 11.00 5.38 -9.51
CA ALA A 31 10.91 4.30 -10.47
C ALA A 31 11.51 4.71 -11.82
N ARG A 32 12.43 3.88 -12.35
CA ARG A 32 13.10 4.13 -13.65
C ARG A 32 12.14 4.09 -14.83
N HIS A 33 11.12 3.23 -14.73
CA HIS A 33 10.10 3.09 -15.75
C HIS A 33 8.85 3.86 -15.35
N HIS A 34 8.16 4.39 -16.36
CA HIS A 34 6.85 4.99 -16.14
C HIS A 34 5.85 3.91 -15.77
N MET A 35 5.23 4.06 -14.61
CA MET A 35 4.25 3.10 -14.10
C MET A 35 3.11 3.82 -13.40
N TYR A 36 1.93 3.21 -13.49
CA TYR A 36 0.80 3.58 -12.65
C TYR A 36 0.75 2.67 -11.43
N GLN A 37 0.77 3.26 -10.25
CA GLN A 37 0.76 2.57 -8.98
C GLN A 37 -0.65 2.58 -8.41
N PHE A 38 -1.23 1.39 -8.24
CA PHE A 38 -2.59 1.23 -7.74
C PHE A 38 -2.54 0.94 -6.24
N VAL A 39 -3.24 1.76 -5.45
CA VAL A 39 -3.35 1.59 -4.00
C VAL A 39 -4.75 1.16 -3.66
N PHE A 40 -4.87 0.04 -2.94
CA PHE A 40 -6.14 -0.55 -2.55
C PHE A 40 -6.28 -0.55 -1.03
N LEU A 41 -7.47 -0.19 -0.54
CA LEU A 41 -7.85 -0.39 0.84
C LEU A 41 -8.27 -1.85 1.03
N CYS A 42 -7.66 -2.52 2.00
CA CYS A 42 -7.89 -3.92 2.32
C CYS A 42 -8.28 -4.11 3.77
N ARG A 43 -9.13 -5.11 4.02
CA ARG A 43 -9.42 -5.62 5.35
C ARG A 43 -8.64 -6.92 5.57
N PRO A 44 -7.73 -7.00 6.55
CA PRO A 44 -7.08 -8.25 6.91
C PRO A 44 -8.13 -9.23 7.47
N ILE A 45 -8.10 -10.48 7.03
CA ILE A 45 -9.03 -11.54 7.45
C ILE A 45 -8.34 -12.48 8.43
N ARG A 46 -7.21 -13.06 8.02
CA ARG A 46 -6.40 -13.97 8.82
C ARG A 46 -4.96 -14.00 8.33
N ARG A 47 -4.04 -14.31 9.21
CA ARG A 47 -2.63 -14.53 8.88
C ARG A 47 -2.38 -16.02 8.66
N LEU A 48 -1.66 -16.35 7.60
CA LEU A 48 -1.19 -17.71 7.32
C LEU A 48 0.23 -17.87 7.85
N GLU A 49 0.52 -19.08 8.32
CA GLU A 49 1.89 -19.53 8.62
C GLU A 49 2.55 -20.02 7.31
N ASN A 50 3.87 -19.89 7.20
CA ASN A 50 4.68 -20.25 6.02
C ASN A 50 4.42 -19.40 4.76
N VAL A 51 4.85 -18.14 4.85
CA VAL A 51 4.78 -17.15 3.78
C VAL A 51 5.71 -17.55 2.62
N SER A 52 5.18 -17.64 1.40
CA SER A 52 5.89 -18.17 0.22
C SER A 52 7.12 -17.34 -0.19
N HIS A 53 7.13 -16.03 0.09
CA HIS A 53 8.24 -15.12 -0.23
C HIS A 53 8.81 -14.42 1.02
N ALA A 54 8.96 -15.18 2.12
CA ALA A 54 9.50 -14.64 3.38
C ALA A 54 10.91 -14.02 3.26
N HIS A 55 11.67 -14.31 2.19
CA HIS A 55 12.99 -13.71 1.96
C HIS A 55 12.93 -12.30 1.37
N GLU A 56 11.77 -11.89 0.84
CA GLU A 56 11.57 -10.55 0.27
C GLU A 56 11.17 -9.53 1.35
N THR A 57 10.68 -9.99 2.51
CA THR A 57 10.27 -9.14 3.65
C THR A 57 10.98 -9.58 4.92
N LEU A 58 11.87 -8.72 5.44
CA LEU A 58 12.63 -9.01 6.66
C LEU A 58 11.82 -8.81 7.95
N ASP A 59 10.89 -7.86 7.94
CA ASP A 59 10.03 -7.55 9.08
C ASP A 59 8.75 -6.80 8.63
N MET A 60 7.73 -6.78 9.48
CA MET A 60 6.48 -6.05 9.28
C MET A 60 5.89 -5.60 10.60
N ALA A 61 5.44 -4.34 10.64
CA ALA A 61 4.68 -3.78 11.75
C ALA A 61 3.50 -2.93 11.26
N TRP A 62 2.56 -2.68 12.16
CA TRP A 62 1.48 -1.71 11.97
C TRP A 62 1.90 -0.36 12.54
N PHE A 63 1.63 0.71 11.79
CA PHE A 63 1.93 2.09 12.17
C PHE A 63 0.66 2.94 12.06
N SER A 64 0.50 3.91 12.96
CA SER A 64 -0.54 4.95 12.80
C SER A 64 -0.07 6.00 11.78
N GLU A 65 -1.00 6.81 11.29
CA GLU A 65 -0.68 7.90 10.34
C GLU A 65 0.30 8.93 10.95
N GLU A 66 0.23 9.12 12.27
CA GLU A 66 1.04 10.08 13.02
C GLU A 66 2.40 9.50 13.47
N ASN A 67 2.60 8.19 13.35
CA ASN A 67 3.80 7.49 13.82
C ASN A 67 4.38 6.60 12.74
N LEU A 68 4.51 7.14 11.53
CA LEU A 68 5.18 6.48 10.43
C LEU A 68 6.71 6.52 10.65
N PRO A 69 7.46 5.50 10.19
CA PRO A 69 8.93 5.52 10.26
C PRO A 69 9.51 6.67 9.40
N ASP A 70 10.68 7.19 9.78
CA ASP A 70 11.32 8.28 9.01
C ASP A 70 11.75 7.84 7.60
N ALA A 71 12.18 6.58 7.47
CA ALA A 71 12.68 6.01 6.22
C ALA A 71 11.56 5.37 5.38
N ILE A 72 10.74 6.20 4.74
CA ILE A 72 9.68 5.75 3.83
C ILE A 72 10.14 5.81 2.37
N ALA A 73 9.85 4.76 1.61
CA ALA A 73 10.17 4.70 0.19
C ALA A 73 9.56 5.90 -0.58
N PRO A 74 10.31 6.55 -1.50
CA PRO A 74 9.81 7.70 -2.24
C PRO A 74 8.45 7.45 -2.93
N GLY A 75 7.58 8.44 -2.80
CA GLY A 75 6.19 8.42 -3.27
C GLY A 75 5.20 7.64 -2.43
N HIS A 76 5.63 6.88 -1.41
CA HIS A 76 4.70 6.40 -0.37
C HIS A 76 4.23 7.56 0.53
N THR A 77 5.05 8.61 0.68
CA THR A 77 4.69 9.83 1.43
C THR A 77 3.43 10.53 0.88
N VAL A 78 3.14 10.40 -0.42
CA VAL A 78 1.92 10.91 -1.05
C VAL A 78 0.78 9.88 -0.96
N ARG A 79 1.08 8.60 -1.14
CA ARG A 79 0.08 7.53 -1.23
C ARG A 79 -0.54 7.13 0.11
N ILE A 80 0.25 7.15 1.18
CA ILE A 80 -0.21 6.75 2.53
C ILE A 80 -1.33 7.68 3.04
N PRO A 81 -1.19 9.02 3.01
CA PRO A 81 -2.27 9.92 3.43
C PRO A 81 -3.57 9.72 2.63
N VAL A 82 -3.47 9.43 1.32
CA VAL A 82 -4.64 9.14 0.48
C VAL A 82 -5.32 7.84 0.92
N ALA A 83 -4.55 6.81 1.27
CA ALA A 83 -5.11 5.56 1.80
C ALA A 83 -5.83 5.78 3.14
N PHE A 84 -5.27 6.57 4.05
CA PHE A 84 -5.93 6.94 5.30
C PHE A 84 -7.18 7.80 5.07
N ALA A 85 -7.14 8.75 4.13
CA ALA A 85 -8.33 9.51 3.73
C ALA A 85 -9.43 8.60 3.17
N LYS A 86 -9.06 7.60 2.35
CA LYS A 86 -9.99 6.59 1.83
C LYS A 86 -10.60 5.75 2.94
N TRP A 87 -9.78 5.31 3.89
CA TRP A 87 -10.24 4.58 5.06
C TRP A 87 -11.22 5.39 5.91
N ARG A 88 -10.98 6.71 6.07
CA ARG A 88 -11.86 7.60 6.82
C ARG A 88 -13.21 7.84 6.15
N ALA A 89 -13.24 8.27 4.89
CA ALA A 89 -14.48 8.42 4.09
C ALA A 89 -14.28 8.99 2.67
N LEU A 90 -13.08 9.01 2.07
CA LEU A 90 -12.93 9.60 0.73
C LEU A 90 -13.86 8.87 -0.27
N PRO A 91 -14.82 9.57 -0.89
CA PRO A 91 -15.89 8.88 -1.62
C PRO A 91 -15.36 8.20 -2.89
N ASN A 92 -14.52 8.91 -3.65
CA ASN A 92 -13.95 8.43 -4.91
C ASN A 92 -12.50 8.02 -4.73
N ALA A 93 -11.99 7.21 -5.67
CA ALA A 93 -10.56 6.98 -5.76
C ALA A 93 -9.85 8.26 -6.21
N TYR A 94 -8.66 8.50 -5.68
CA TYR A 94 -7.79 9.58 -6.13
C TYR A 94 -7.12 9.21 -7.46
N PHE A 95 -7.00 10.19 -8.35
CA PHE A 95 -6.25 10.08 -9.60
C PHE A 95 -5.42 11.35 -9.74
N ASP A 96 -4.14 11.22 -10.04
CA ASP A 96 -3.23 12.35 -10.26
C ASP A 96 -3.21 12.85 -11.70
N LEU A 97 -4.36 12.73 -12.40
CA LEU A 97 -4.57 13.14 -13.80
C LEU A 97 -4.34 14.64 -14.04
#